data_AF-A0AAW5IUM0-F1
#
_entry.id   AF-A0AAW5IUM0-F1
#
_cell.length_a   1.000
_cell.length_b   1.000
_cell.length_c   1.000
_cell.angle_alpha   90.00
_cell.angle_beta   90.00
_cell.angle_gamma   90.00
#
_symmetry.space_group_name_H-M   'P 1'
#
loop_
_entity.id
_entity.type
_entity.pdbx_description
1 polymer ?
#
loop_
_entity_poly.entity_id
_entity_poly.type
_entity_poly.pdbx_seq_one_letter_code
_entity_poly.pdbx_strand_id
1 'polypeptide(L)'
;MNDVDRYIDAATRDNTRRSYRAAIEHFEVTWGGFLPATSESVARYLASHAGKLSVNTLKLRLSALAQWHASQGFADPTKAPMVRKVIKGIRALHPAQEKQAEPLQLQDLEKVIA
;
A
#
# COMPACT_ATOMS: atom_id res chain seq x y z
N MET A 1 7.63 18.68 -24.38
CA MET A 1 6.97 18.17 -23.16
C MET A 1 5.78 19.07 -22.92
N ASN A 2 4.56 18.54 -22.92
CA ASN A 2 3.35 19.35 -22.73
C ASN A 2 3.29 19.84 -21.28
N ASP A 3 2.81 21.07 -21.02
CA ASP A 3 2.68 21.60 -19.67
C ASP A 3 1.81 20.69 -18.79
N VAL A 4 0.81 20.05 -19.39
CA VAL A 4 -0.06 19.06 -18.74
C VAL A 4 0.75 17.89 -18.17
N ASP A 5 1.67 17.31 -18.94
CA ASP A 5 2.49 16.17 -18.50
C ASP A 5 3.41 16.57 -17.34
N ARG A 6 3.97 17.80 -17.39
CA ARG A 6 4.80 18.35 -16.31
C ARG A 6 4.04 18.47 -15.00
N TYR A 7 2.78 18.92 -15.03
CA TYR A 7 1.95 19.01 -13.83
C TYR A 7 1.50 17.64 -13.33
N ILE A 8 1.22 16.68 -14.22
CA ILE A 8 0.89 15.29 -13.85
C ILE A 8 2.08 14.60 -13.16
N ASP A 9 3.28 14.76 -13.71
CA ASP A 9 4.49 14.19 -13.11
C ASP A 9 4.84 14.86 -11.78
N ALA A 10 4.68 16.19 -11.68
CA ALA A 10 4.87 16.90 -10.42
C ALA A 10 3.84 16.51 -9.33
N ALA A 11 2.63 16.11 -9.73
CA ALA A 11 1.59 15.69 -8.80
C ALA A 11 1.90 14.36 -8.09
N THR A 12 2.76 13.50 -8.67
CA THR A 12 3.11 12.21 -8.08
C THR A 12 4.62 12.11 -7.83
N ARG A 13 5.02 12.25 -6.56
CA ARG A 13 6.41 12.04 -6.14
C ARG A 13 6.92 10.66 -6.57
N ASP A 14 8.18 10.57 -6.98
CA ASP A 14 8.81 9.31 -7.41
C ASP A 14 8.68 8.19 -6.38
N ASN A 15 8.79 8.51 -5.09
CA ASN A 15 8.62 7.53 -4.01
C ASN A 15 7.21 6.91 -4.02
N THR A 16 6.17 7.70 -4.30
CA THR A 16 4.79 7.20 -4.43
C THR A 16 4.67 6.29 -5.64
N ARG A 17 5.26 6.67 -6.78
CA ARG A 17 5.26 5.85 -8.01
C ARG A 17 5.94 4.49 -7.78
N ARG A 18 7.11 4.48 -7.12
CA ARG A 18 7.84 3.25 -6.76
C ARG A 18 7.03 2.38 -5.81
N SER A 19 6.43 3.00 -4.80
CA SER A 19 5.60 2.31 -3.81
C SER A 19 4.37 1.64 -4.44
N TYR A 20 3.72 2.34 -5.38
CA TYR A 20 2.56 1.80 -6.09
C TYR A 20 2.98 0.65 -7.01
N ARG A 21 4.09 0.80 -7.76
CA ARG A 21 4.62 -0.28 -8.59
C ARG A 21 4.91 -1.54 -7.77
N ALA A 22 5.62 -1.40 -6.65
CA ALA A 22 5.91 -2.52 -5.75
C ALA A 22 4.64 -3.15 -5.18
N ALA A 23 3.59 -2.36 -4.92
CA ALA A 23 2.31 -2.88 -4.47
C ALA A 23 1.58 -3.70 -5.56
N ILE A 24 1.63 -3.27 -6.82
CA ILE A 24 1.07 -4.00 -7.96
C ILE A 24 1.85 -5.29 -8.22
N GLU A 25 3.18 -5.21 -8.28
CA GLU A 25 4.05 -6.37 -8.44
C GLU A 25 3.83 -7.39 -7.32
N HIS A 26 3.69 -6.94 -6.07
CA HIS A 26 3.38 -7.86 -4.99
C HIS A 26 2.02 -8.54 -5.17
N PHE A 27 1.01 -7.81 -5.65
CA PHE A 27 -0.30 -8.40 -5.87
C PHE A 27 -0.25 -9.47 -6.97
N GLU A 28 0.34 -9.15 -8.12
CA GLU A 28 0.36 -10.05 -9.28
C GLU A 28 1.39 -11.17 -9.16
N VAL A 29 2.63 -10.83 -8.79
CA VAL A 29 3.76 -11.77 -8.82
C VAL A 29 3.94 -12.47 -7.48
N THR A 30 3.99 -11.74 -6.37
CA THR A 30 4.28 -12.34 -5.06
C THR A 30 3.08 -13.10 -4.49
N TRP A 31 1.87 -12.57 -4.66
CA TRP A 31 0.66 -13.22 -4.14
C TRP A 31 -0.05 -14.08 -5.19
N GLY A 32 0.11 -13.78 -6.48
CA GLY A 32 -0.54 -14.53 -7.57
C GLY A 32 -1.96 -14.04 -7.91
N GLY A 33 -2.27 -12.78 -7.63
CA GLY A 33 -3.51 -12.15 -8.07
C GLY A 33 -3.49 -11.80 -9.56
N PHE A 34 -4.66 -11.55 -10.14
CA PHE A 34 -4.79 -11.11 -11.53
C PHE A 34 -5.43 -9.73 -11.60
N LEU A 35 -4.91 -8.89 -12.50
CA LEU A 35 -5.50 -7.61 -12.85
C LEU A 35 -6.16 -7.68 -14.24
N PRO A 36 -7.36 -7.09 -14.44
CA PRO A 36 -8.17 -6.38 -13.45
C PRO A 36 -8.72 -7.30 -12.36
N ALA A 37 -8.66 -6.85 -11.11
CA ALA A 37 -9.05 -7.64 -9.96
C ALA A 37 -10.53 -7.50 -9.65
N THR A 38 -11.14 -8.57 -9.14
CA THR A 38 -12.48 -8.50 -8.54
C THR A 38 -12.39 -8.01 -7.09
N SER A 39 -13.49 -7.46 -6.57
CA SER A 39 -13.57 -7.08 -5.16
C SER A 39 -13.34 -8.25 -4.21
N GLU A 40 -13.73 -9.47 -4.60
CA GLU A 40 -13.45 -10.69 -3.82
C GLU A 40 -11.95 -11.02 -3.79
N SER A 41 -11.27 -10.92 -4.94
CA SER A 41 -9.82 -11.13 -5.01
C SER A 41 -9.07 -10.12 -4.14
N VAL A 42 -9.47 -8.84 -4.18
CA VAL A 42 -8.89 -7.80 -3.31
C VAL A 42 -9.15 -8.11 -1.84
N ALA A 43 -10.36 -8.54 -1.48
CA ALA A 43 -10.68 -8.93 -0.10
C ALA A 43 -9.82 -10.11 0.39
N ARG A 44 -9.64 -11.14 -0.43
CA ARG A 44 -8.79 -12.31 -0.12
C ARG A 44 -7.33 -11.93 0.04
N TYR A 45 -6.83 -11.05 -0.82
CA TYR A 45 -5.47 -10.51 -0.71
C TYR A 45 -5.24 -9.81 0.62
N LEU A 46 -6.15 -8.91 1.01
CA LEU A 46 -6.08 -8.21 2.30
C LEU A 46 -6.13 -9.17 3.48
N ALA A 47 -7.02 -10.17 3.44
CA ALA A 47 -7.14 -11.17 4.51
C ALA A 47 -5.87 -12.03 4.65
N SER A 48 -5.27 -12.47 3.53
CA SER A 48 -4.05 -13.30 3.55
C SER A 48 -2.81 -12.60 4.11
N HIS A 49 -2.82 -11.27 4.15
CA HIS A 49 -1.76 -10.42 4.66
C HIS A 49 -2.14 -9.67 5.95
N ALA A 50 -3.34 -9.92 6.49
CA ALA A 50 -3.74 -9.41 7.79
C ALA A 50 -2.80 -9.96 8.87
N GLY A 51 -2.40 -9.12 9.82
CA GLY A 51 -1.43 -9.47 10.87
C GLY A 51 0.03 -9.64 10.42
N LYS A 52 0.29 -9.87 9.12
CA LYS A 52 1.65 -9.93 8.54
C LYS A 52 2.17 -8.55 8.13
N LEU A 53 1.28 -7.74 7.54
CA LEU A 53 1.59 -6.37 7.11
C LEU A 53 0.89 -5.36 8.01
N SER A 54 1.52 -4.19 8.16
CA SER A 54 0.87 -3.08 8.86
C SER A 54 -0.41 -2.64 8.14
N VAL A 55 -1.38 -2.13 8.90
CA VAL A 55 -2.61 -1.56 8.31
C VAL A 55 -2.28 -0.46 7.30
N ASN A 56 -1.24 0.35 7.54
CA ASN A 56 -0.82 1.40 6.62
C ASN A 56 -0.26 0.83 5.31
N THR A 57 0.52 -0.26 5.37
CA THR A 57 0.98 -0.99 4.19
C THR A 57 -0.20 -1.55 3.38
N LEU A 58 -1.21 -2.12 4.06
CA LEU A 58 -2.41 -2.63 3.39
C LEU A 58 -3.23 -1.51 2.72
N LYS A 59 -3.35 -0.33 3.36
CA LYS A 59 -3.99 0.84 2.74
C LYS A 59 -3.22 1.33 1.50
N LEU A 60 -1.89 1.41 1.59
CA LEU A 60 -1.04 1.80 0.47
C LEU A 60 -1.24 0.87 -0.74
N ARG A 61 -1.27 -0.44 -0.49
CA ARG A 61 -1.53 -1.44 -1.52
C ARG A 61 -2.93 -1.30 -2.12
N LEU A 62 -3.93 -1.02 -1.28
CA LEU A 62 -5.29 -0.76 -1.75
C LEU A 62 -5.36 0.47 -2.67
N SER A 63 -4.70 1.57 -2.30
CA SER A 63 -4.61 2.77 -3.13
C SER A 63 -3.89 2.52 -4.44
N ALA A 64 -2.83 1.71 -4.44
CA ALA A 64 -2.13 1.33 -5.66
C ALA A 64 -3.03 0.53 -6.61
N LEU A 65 -3.79 -0.44 -6.09
CA LEU A 65 -4.75 -1.21 -6.88
C LEU A 65 -5.86 -0.30 -7.44
N ALA A 66 -6.41 0.60 -6.65
CA ALA A 66 -7.40 1.57 -7.11
C ALA A 66 -6.85 2.46 -8.24
N GLN A 67 -5.62 2.96 -8.07
CA GLN A 67 -4.94 3.78 -9.07
C GLN A 67 -4.67 3.00 -10.37
N TRP A 68 -4.28 1.73 -10.28
CA TRP A 68 -4.09 0.88 -11.45
C TRP A 68 -5.41 0.71 -12.21
N HIS A 69 -6.52 0.41 -11.52
CA HIS A 69 -7.81 0.27 -12.19
C HIS A 69 -8.25 1.58 -12.85
N ALA A 70 -8.12 2.69 -12.14
CA ALA A 70 -8.47 4.01 -12.67
C ALA A 70 -7.62 4.38 -13.90
N SER A 71 -6.31 4.12 -13.88
CA SER A 71 -5.42 4.45 -15.01
C SER A 71 -5.67 3.59 -16.25
N GLN A 72 -6.18 2.37 -16.06
CA GLN A 72 -6.57 1.47 -17.15
C GLN A 72 -8.05 1.62 -17.58
N GLY A 73 -8.82 2.51 -16.94
CA GLY A 73 -10.23 2.74 -17.25
C GLY A 73 -11.20 1.69 -16.69
N PHE A 74 -10.77 0.85 -15.75
CA PHE A 74 -11.62 -0.14 -15.09
C PHE A 74 -12.35 0.43 -13.87
N ALA A 75 -13.48 -0.20 -13.52
CA ALA A 75 -14.16 0.07 -12.26
C ALA A 75 -13.26 -0.29 -11.08
N ASP A 76 -13.27 0.54 -10.04
CA ASP A 76 -12.41 0.36 -8.87
C ASP A 76 -12.98 -0.73 -7.92
N PRO A 77 -12.35 -1.92 -7.83
CA PRO A 77 -12.84 -3.01 -6.99
C PRO A 77 -12.70 -2.70 -5.49
N THR A 78 -11.87 -1.73 -5.12
CA THR A 78 -11.58 -1.37 -3.72
C THR A 78 -12.71 -0.60 -3.05
N LYS A 79 -13.58 0.03 -3.85
CA LYS A 79 -14.75 0.78 -3.36
C LYS A 79 -15.88 -0.12 -2.89
N ALA A 80 -15.85 -1.42 -3.22
CA ALA A 80 -16.89 -2.36 -2.85
C ALA A 80 -17.07 -2.44 -1.31
N PRO A 81 -18.31 -2.54 -0.80
CA PRO A 81 -18.59 -2.63 0.63
C PRO A 81 -17.84 -3.76 1.34
N MET A 82 -17.63 -4.90 0.67
CA MET A 82 -16.91 -6.05 1.24
C MET A 82 -15.46 -5.67 1.59
N VAL A 83 -14.76 -4.97 0.70
CA VAL A 83 -13.34 -4.62 0.87
C VAL A 83 -13.18 -3.63 2.03
N ARG A 84 -14.11 -2.67 2.12
CA ARG A 84 -14.17 -1.72 3.25
C ARG A 84 -14.42 -2.44 4.58
N LYS A 85 -15.35 -3.41 4.61
CA LYS A 85 -15.62 -4.23 5.80
C LYS A 85 -14.40 -5.06 6.21
N VAL A 86 -13.68 -5.65 5.26
CA VAL A 86 -12.45 -6.40 5.53
C VAL A 86 -11.38 -5.51 6.17
N ILE A 87 -11.08 -4.33 5.61
CA ILE A 87 -10.14 -3.38 6.23
C ILE A 87 -10.58 -2.97 7.64
N LYS A 88 -11.88 -2.73 7.84
CA LYS A 88 -12.42 -2.42 9.17
C LYS A 88 -12.18 -3.57 10.16
N GLY A 89 -12.43 -4.81 9.74
CA GLY A 89 -12.17 -6.00 10.55
C GLY A 89 -10.68 -6.18 10.88
N ILE A 90 -9.79 -6.01 9.90
CA ILE A 90 -8.34 -6.11 10.10
C ILE A 90 -7.87 -5.10 11.15
N ARG A 91 -8.38 -3.86 11.12
CA ARG A 91 -8.04 -2.85 12.13
C ARG A 91 -8.51 -3.21 13.54
N ALA A 92 -9.68 -3.85 13.65
CA ALA A 92 -10.23 -4.25 14.94
C ALA A 92 -9.46 -5.43 15.55
N LEU A 93 -9.00 -6.37 14.72
CA LEU A 93 -8.33 -7.60 15.15
C LEU A 93 -6.80 -7.46 15.26
N HIS A 94 -6.21 -6.51 14.53
CA HIS A 94 -4.77 -6.25 14.53
C HIS A 94 -4.49 -4.76 14.77
N PRO A 95 -4.71 -4.27 16.00
CA PRO A 95 -4.33 -2.91 16.36
C PRO A 95 -2.83 -2.72 16.10
N ALA A 96 -2.47 -1.56 15.56
CA ALA A 96 -1.08 -1.26 15.23
C ALA A 96 -0.26 -1.23 16.52
N GLN A 97 0.75 -2.10 16.62
CA GLN A 97 1.81 -1.91 17.60
C GLN A 97 2.69 -0.79 17.05
N GLU A 98 2.62 0.40 17.65
CA GLU A 98 3.54 1.49 17.32
C GLU A 98 4.96 1.04 17.63
N LYS A 99 5.74 0.70 16.60
CA LYS A 99 7.18 0.56 16.73
C LYS A 99 7.75 1.97 16.79
N GLN A 100 7.72 2.58 17.98
CA GLN A 100 8.59 3.73 18.24
C GLN A 100 10.03 3.24 18.11
N ALA A 101 10.84 3.91 17.30
CA ALA A 101 12.27 3.68 17.32
C ALA A 101 12.76 4.07 18.71
N GLU A 102 13.53 3.20 19.36
CA GLU A 102 14.20 3.58 20.60
C GLU A 102 15.05 4.82 20.31
N PRO A 103 14.90 5.90 21.09
CA PRO A 103 15.70 7.10 20.89
C PRO A 103 17.17 6.73 21.08
N LEU A 104 17.98 6.93 20.04
CA LEU A 104 19.44 6.83 20.13
C LEU A 104 19.91 7.76 21.25
N GLN A 105 20.45 7.19 22.32
CA GLN A 105 21.08 8.00 23.37
C GLN A 105 22.39 8.55 22.80
N LEU A 106 22.71 9.82 23.12
CA LEU A 106 23.92 10.50 22.64
C LEU A 106 25.20 9.67 22.83
N GLN A 107 25.24 8.83 23.88
CA GLN A 107 26.37 7.95 24.21
C GLN A 107 26.62 6.84 23.17
N ASP A 108 25.60 6.46 22.38
CA ASP A 108 25.72 5.44 21.33
C ASP A 108 26.21 6.04 20.00
N LEU A 109 25.99 7.34 19.78
CA LEU A 109 26.50 8.08 18.62
C LEU A 109 28.02 8.25 18.67
N GLU A 110 28.60 8.46 19.86
CA GLU A 110 30.05 8.65 20.03
C GLU A 110 30.86 7.39 19.68
N LYS A 111 30.28 6.20 19.84
CA LYS A 111 30.97 4.92 19.58
C LYS A 111 31.07 4.55 18.09
N VAL A 112 30.28 5.18 17.22
CA VAL A 112 30.25 4.87 15.79
C VAL A 112 31.20 5.79 14.98
N ILE A 113 31.70 6.86 15.60
CA ILE A 113 32.56 7.87 14.96
C ILE A 113 34.06 7.64 15.25
N ALA A 114 34.42 6.67 16.10
CA ALA A 114 35.81 6.37 16.49
C ALA A 114 36.52 5.41 15.52
#